data_AF-R3W5I7-F1
#
_entry.id   AF-R3W5I7-F1
#
_cell.length_a   1.000
_cell.length_b   1.000
_cell.length_c   1.000
_cell.angle_alpha   90.00
_cell.angle_beta   90.00
_cell.angle_gamma   90.00
#
_symmetry.space_group_name_H-M   'P 1'
#
loop_
_entity.id
_entity.type
_entity.pdbx_description
1 polymer ?
#
loop_
_entity_poly.entity_id
_entity_poly.type
_entity_poly.pdbx_seq_one_letter_code
_entity_poly.pdbx_strand_id
1 'polypeptide(L)'
;MGVTQTQGVQWAKNSIGKAYDYDGASGIQCFDLINQYAHELFGIAFSGAVAKDLMQTGNVGGFRVIPNTAGFYPLPGDIFVYNYGTAGHTGIVLGSVTSSGFVGVDQNGGEKNEASTQRTFNYNNFAGVVRPPFTAFPTRACKVKVGNIVLLSAGAKITSPWSSNEAIPANRVNQYYKVEEIHALSSKWSNSEYEVLIRSNETTYRKWIYEQDLSLAPAAKFKVGTKVRLSTSATNASIHWSKRILEKKYLGQEYTIGQIDSTAESHSPYQYMISSPTLGNLWVLEQDLMDRTIWFITKEPFMNQGHNQNPEVKNGKLYKTVINDIPLETGAKSMAGFVRQNTWPMLTNGNVFLIEYPTHLMVKVVGVKPEWTDYMKSECLRLTKGQISNYNERDMKVVAQADKKYNWIEIDNLPKDWQAISNRLRGNLREKFCQYFLSTRVSYGKQSDGKFYLQIINIENNERAVELAAKLKKWFPGDTNAYTNAQVYLQK
;
A
#
# COMPACT_ATOMS: atom_id res chain seq x y z
N MET A 1 -2.38 33.49 -8.05
CA MET A 1 -2.18 32.45 -9.09
C MET A 1 -2.15 33.18 -10.42
N GLY A 2 -1.20 32.90 -11.31
CA GLY A 2 -1.15 33.55 -12.62
C GLY A 2 -2.26 33.06 -13.57
N VAL A 3 -2.52 33.82 -14.63
CA VAL A 3 -3.59 33.57 -15.61
C VAL A 3 -3.23 32.40 -16.51
N THR A 4 -4.15 31.47 -16.73
CA THR A 4 -3.96 30.35 -17.68
C THR A 4 -4.41 30.72 -19.10
N GLN A 5 -3.89 30.01 -20.11
CA GLN A 5 -4.30 30.21 -21.51
C GLN A 5 -5.82 30.01 -21.69
N THR A 6 -6.40 29.02 -21.02
CA THR A 6 -7.85 28.75 -21.06
C THR A 6 -8.65 29.91 -20.48
N GLN A 7 -8.22 30.50 -19.36
CA GLN A 7 -8.85 31.69 -18.79
C GLN A 7 -8.78 32.88 -19.76
N GLY A 8 -7.63 33.06 -20.40
CA GLY A 8 -7.45 34.07 -21.45
C GLY A 8 -8.41 33.91 -22.62
N VAL A 9 -8.54 32.69 -23.15
CA VAL A 9 -9.47 32.40 -24.26
C VAL A 9 -10.93 32.53 -23.83
N GLN A 10 -11.26 32.11 -22.60
CA GLN A 10 -12.62 32.21 -22.09
C GLN A 10 -13.04 33.67 -21.88
N TRP A 11 -12.13 34.51 -21.40
CA TRP A 11 -12.36 35.96 -21.34
C TRP A 11 -12.69 36.51 -22.73
N ALA A 12 -11.87 36.19 -23.73
CA ALA A 12 -12.07 36.65 -25.11
C ALA A 12 -13.42 36.20 -25.68
N LYS A 13 -13.85 34.97 -25.40
CA LYS A 13 -15.21 34.49 -25.77
C LYS A 13 -16.32 35.25 -25.04
N ASN A 14 -16.15 35.50 -23.76
CA ASN A 14 -17.12 36.26 -22.94
C ASN A 14 -17.19 37.75 -23.29
N SER A 15 -16.22 38.25 -24.05
CA SER A 15 -16.19 39.61 -24.57
C SER A 15 -17.00 39.77 -25.84
N ILE A 16 -17.32 38.70 -26.58
CA ILE A 16 -18.13 38.78 -27.80
C ILE A 16 -19.48 39.46 -27.51
N GLY A 17 -19.82 40.48 -28.31
CA GLY A 17 -21.00 41.33 -28.17
C GLY A 17 -20.84 42.51 -27.20
N LYS A 18 -19.69 42.65 -26.52
CA LYS A 18 -19.38 43.80 -25.64
C LYS A 18 -18.51 44.83 -26.36
N ALA A 19 -18.61 46.08 -25.93
CA ALA A 19 -17.81 47.18 -26.43
C ALA A 19 -16.96 47.78 -25.31
N TYR A 20 -15.68 47.96 -25.57
CA TYR A 20 -14.71 48.56 -24.68
C TYR A 20 -14.12 49.81 -25.33
N ASP A 21 -14.15 50.92 -24.58
CA ASP A 21 -13.49 52.19 -24.86
C ASP A 21 -12.59 52.44 -23.64
N TYR A 22 -11.36 51.95 -23.72
CA TYR A 22 -10.47 51.82 -22.56
C TYR A 22 -9.81 53.15 -22.22
N ASP A 23 -9.43 53.92 -23.24
CA ASP A 23 -8.74 55.21 -23.07
C ASP A 23 -9.66 56.43 -23.11
N GLY A 24 -10.94 56.25 -23.47
CA GLY A 24 -11.93 57.33 -23.61
C GLY A 24 -11.73 58.19 -24.85
N ALA A 25 -10.91 57.74 -25.81
CA ALA A 25 -10.51 58.48 -26.99
C ALA A 25 -10.82 57.69 -28.27
N SER A 26 -11.30 58.39 -29.31
CA SER A 26 -11.61 57.78 -30.62
C SER A 26 -12.70 56.69 -30.62
N GLY A 27 -13.39 56.47 -29.50
CA GLY A 27 -14.51 55.54 -29.37
C GLY A 27 -14.05 54.09 -29.20
N ILE A 28 -14.77 53.14 -29.80
CA ILE A 28 -14.51 51.71 -29.60
C ILE A 28 -13.51 51.25 -30.67
N GLN A 29 -12.25 50.99 -30.29
CA GLN A 29 -11.19 50.55 -31.20
C GLN A 29 -10.71 49.12 -30.93
N CYS A 30 -9.99 48.56 -31.90
CA CYS A 30 -9.34 47.25 -31.76
C CYS A 30 -8.29 47.24 -30.64
N PHE A 31 -7.61 48.36 -30.41
CA PHE A 31 -6.59 48.49 -29.37
C PHE A 31 -7.20 48.57 -27.96
N ASP A 32 -8.41 49.12 -27.81
CA ASP A 32 -9.15 49.14 -26.53
C ASP A 32 -9.45 47.74 -26.03
N LEU A 33 -9.91 46.85 -26.91
CA LEU A 33 -10.17 45.45 -26.56
C LEU A 33 -8.91 44.80 -25.95
N ILE A 34 -7.74 45.09 -26.52
CA ILE A 34 -6.48 44.50 -26.08
C ILE A 34 -6.00 45.11 -24.76
N ASN A 35 -6.15 46.43 -24.57
CA ASN A 35 -5.83 47.06 -23.31
C ASN A 35 -6.78 46.63 -22.19
N GLN A 36 -8.08 46.47 -22.48
CA GLN A 36 -9.03 45.88 -21.53
C GLN A 36 -8.61 44.45 -21.15
N TYR A 37 -8.27 43.62 -22.15
CA TYR A 37 -7.83 42.24 -21.93
C TYR A 37 -6.59 42.14 -21.04
N ALA A 38 -5.57 42.95 -21.35
CA ALA A 38 -4.34 42.99 -20.60
C ALA A 38 -4.55 43.54 -19.18
N HIS A 39 -5.41 44.54 -19.03
CA HIS A 39 -5.70 45.16 -17.75
C HIS A 39 -6.48 44.22 -16.83
N GLU A 40 -7.57 43.61 -17.30
CA GLU A 40 -8.41 42.74 -16.46
C GLU A 40 -7.70 41.45 -16.04
N LEU A 41 -6.89 40.85 -16.93
CA LEU A 41 -6.24 39.57 -16.64
C LEU A 41 -4.86 39.74 -16.02
N PHE A 42 -4.08 40.73 -16.45
CA PHE A 42 -2.66 40.84 -16.10
C PHE A 42 -2.31 42.14 -15.37
N GLY A 43 -3.26 43.07 -15.22
CA GLY A 43 -3.05 44.34 -14.51
C GLY A 43 -2.10 45.30 -15.24
N ILE A 44 -1.94 45.16 -16.55
CA ILE A 44 -1.06 46.01 -17.38
C ILE A 44 -1.84 46.63 -18.53
N ALA A 45 -1.33 47.73 -19.07
CA ALA A 45 -1.79 48.33 -20.32
C ALA A 45 -0.61 48.47 -21.27
N PHE A 46 -0.87 48.33 -22.57
CA PHE A 46 0.12 48.54 -23.62
C PHE A 46 0.22 50.03 -23.97
N SER A 47 1.45 50.48 -24.22
CA SER A 47 1.71 51.78 -24.81
C SER A 47 1.73 51.69 -26.34
N GLY A 48 1.46 52.80 -27.01
CA GLY A 48 1.36 52.88 -28.46
C GLY A 48 0.21 53.77 -28.87
N ALA A 49 0.26 54.32 -30.08
CA ALA A 49 -0.83 55.10 -30.64
C ALA A 49 -1.78 54.21 -31.46
N VAL A 50 -1.27 53.10 -32.00
CA VAL A 50 -2.00 52.23 -32.93
C VAL A 50 -1.65 50.75 -32.77
N ALA A 51 -2.50 49.86 -33.30
CA ALA A 51 -2.38 48.41 -33.15
C ALA A 51 -1.04 47.83 -33.61
N LYS A 52 -0.47 48.30 -34.73
CA LYS A 52 0.82 47.80 -35.23
C LYS A 52 2.01 48.10 -34.30
N ASP A 53 1.89 49.08 -33.41
CA ASP A 53 2.95 49.44 -32.46
C ASP A 53 3.22 48.31 -31.46
N LEU A 54 2.24 47.42 -31.25
CA LEU A 54 2.37 46.23 -30.39
C LEU A 54 3.56 45.34 -30.76
N MET A 55 3.98 45.32 -32.03
CA MET A 55 5.17 44.57 -32.46
C MET A 55 6.49 45.17 -31.91
N GLN A 56 6.46 46.38 -31.37
CA GLN A 56 7.61 47.04 -30.74
C GLN A 56 7.40 47.21 -29.23
N THR A 57 6.19 47.60 -28.81
CA THR A 57 5.87 47.95 -27.42
C THR A 57 5.32 46.79 -26.59
N GLY A 58 4.90 45.69 -27.23
CA GLY A 58 4.19 44.59 -26.59
C GLY A 58 5.02 43.75 -25.60
N ASN A 59 6.34 43.94 -25.53
CA ASN A 59 7.23 43.24 -24.58
C ASN A 59 7.19 43.88 -23.17
N VAL A 60 6.00 43.96 -22.57
CA VAL A 60 5.76 44.58 -21.25
C VAL A 60 5.09 43.58 -20.31
N GLY A 61 5.36 43.66 -19.01
CA GLY A 61 4.66 42.84 -18.01
C GLY A 61 4.81 41.32 -18.19
N GLY A 62 5.88 40.86 -18.87
CA GLY A 62 6.12 39.46 -19.19
C GLY A 62 5.49 38.97 -20.51
N PHE A 63 4.72 39.81 -21.20
CA PHE A 63 4.27 39.52 -22.56
C PHE A 63 5.46 39.44 -23.51
N ARG A 64 5.31 38.63 -24.57
CA ARG A 64 6.37 38.36 -25.54
C ARG A 64 5.88 38.63 -26.95
N VAL A 65 6.54 39.55 -27.65
CA VAL A 65 6.34 39.75 -29.08
C VAL A 65 7.03 38.62 -29.85
N ILE A 66 6.29 37.97 -30.75
CA ILE A 66 6.77 36.89 -31.61
C ILE A 66 6.45 37.26 -33.06
N PRO A 67 7.46 37.63 -33.87
CA PRO A 67 7.27 37.92 -35.29
C PRO A 67 6.78 36.70 -36.08
N ASN A 68 5.98 36.95 -37.11
CA ASN A 68 5.56 35.91 -38.05
C ASN A 68 6.76 35.36 -38.84
N THR A 69 6.78 34.05 -39.07
CA THR A 69 7.75 33.34 -39.93
C THR A 69 7.02 32.25 -40.72
N ALA A 70 7.64 31.70 -41.78
CA ALA A 70 6.98 30.76 -42.70
C ALA A 70 6.41 29.48 -42.06
N GLY A 71 6.84 29.11 -40.83
CA GLY A 71 6.32 27.98 -40.07
C GLY A 71 5.62 28.38 -38.76
N PHE A 72 5.40 29.67 -38.53
CA PHE A 72 4.81 30.15 -37.29
C PHE A 72 3.27 30.05 -37.35
N TYR A 73 2.70 29.50 -36.29
CA TYR A 73 1.26 29.45 -36.06
C TYR A 73 0.94 30.10 -34.70
N PRO A 74 -0.05 31.01 -34.63
CA PRO A 74 -0.47 31.56 -33.36
C PRO A 74 -1.13 30.49 -32.49
N LEU A 75 -1.18 30.73 -31.19
CA LEU A 75 -1.86 29.88 -30.21
C LEU A 75 -3.13 30.57 -29.71
N PRO A 76 -4.16 29.84 -29.28
CA PRO A 76 -5.31 30.42 -28.59
C PRO A 76 -4.88 31.33 -27.43
N GLY A 77 -5.48 32.52 -27.31
CA GLY A 77 -5.13 33.52 -26.32
C GLY A 77 -3.98 34.45 -26.71
N ASP A 78 -3.27 34.19 -27.81
CA ASP A 78 -2.34 35.17 -28.37
C ASP A 78 -3.10 36.42 -28.83
N ILE A 79 -2.47 37.59 -28.67
CA ILE A 79 -2.93 38.84 -29.29
C ILE A 79 -2.32 38.89 -30.69
N PHE A 80 -3.14 38.80 -31.74
CA PHE A 80 -2.62 38.86 -33.11
C PHE A 80 -2.41 40.30 -33.55
N VAL A 81 -1.38 40.56 -34.36
CA VAL A 81 -1.10 41.89 -34.90
C VAL A 81 -0.99 41.83 -36.43
N TYR A 82 -1.76 42.67 -37.10
CA TYR A 82 -1.68 42.92 -38.53
C TYR A 82 -0.99 44.26 -38.81
N ASN A 83 -0.11 44.26 -39.80
CA ASN A 83 0.58 45.45 -40.28
C ASN A 83 0.06 45.84 -41.68
N TYR A 84 -1.13 46.41 -41.72
CA TYR A 84 -1.67 47.05 -42.92
C TYR A 84 -2.19 48.46 -42.60
N GLY A 85 -2.26 49.31 -43.62
CA GLY A 85 -2.71 50.69 -43.46
C GLY A 85 -1.84 51.52 -42.51
N THR A 86 -2.41 52.61 -41.99
CA THR A 86 -1.70 53.53 -41.08
C THR A 86 -1.69 53.04 -39.64
N ALA A 87 -2.75 52.36 -39.18
CA ALA A 87 -2.91 51.93 -37.78
C ALA A 87 -2.61 50.44 -37.51
N GLY A 88 -2.66 49.57 -38.53
CA GLY A 88 -2.69 48.12 -38.31
C GLY A 88 -4.02 47.65 -37.72
N HIS A 89 -4.07 46.38 -37.32
CA HIS A 89 -5.24 45.78 -36.67
C HIS A 89 -4.84 44.72 -35.66
N THR A 90 -5.66 44.51 -34.63
CA THR A 90 -5.35 43.57 -33.55
C THR A 90 -6.61 42.93 -32.97
N GLY A 91 -6.43 41.82 -32.27
CA GLY A 91 -7.49 41.08 -31.59
C GLY A 91 -6.92 39.87 -30.87
N ILE A 92 -7.77 39.00 -30.35
CA ILE A 92 -7.36 37.83 -29.56
C ILE A 92 -7.71 36.55 -30.33
N VAL A 93 -6.75 35.64 -30.46
CA VAL A 93 -6.94 34.34 -31.12
C VAL A 93 -7.81 33.45 -30.25
N LEU A 94 -8.89 32.91 -30.79
CA LEU A 94 -9.77 31.96 -30.08
C LEU A 94 -9.39 30.50 -30.36
N GLY A 95 -8.91 30.21 -31.56
CA GLY A 95 -8.51 28.85 -31.99
C GLY A 95 -8.72 28.60 -33.47
N SER A 96 -8.99 27.34 -33.84
CA SER A 96 -9.18 26.89 -35.23
C SER A 96 -8.04 27.30 -36.16
N VAL A 97 -6.80 27.20 -35.66
CA VAL A 97 -5.58 27.61 -36.38
C VAL A 97 -5.26 26.57 -37.45
N THR A 98 -5.17 27.02 -38.70
CA THR A 98 -4.83 26.22 -39.89
C THR A 98 -3.65 26.84 -40.62
N SER A 99 -3.22 26.22 -41.73
CA SER A 99 -2.22 26.77 -42.65
C SER A 99 -2.64 28.08 -43.33
N SER A 100 -3.95 28.40 -43.34
CA SER A 100 -4.49 29.57 -44.05
C SER A 100 -4.99 30.68 -43.12
N GLY A 101 -5.19 30.38 -41.83
CA GLY A 101 -5.73 31.38 -40.90
C GLY A 101 -6.12 30.82 -39.54
N PHE A 102 -6.97 31.57 -38.84
CA PHE A 102 -7.47 31.22 -37.50
C PHE A 102 -8.79 31.94 -37.22
N VAL A 103 -9.47 31.55 -36.15
CA VAL A 103 -10.63 32.27 -35.60
C VAL A 103 -10.20 33.13 -34.42
N GLY A 104 -10.62 34.39 -34.41
CA GLY A 104 -10.30 35.35 -33.36
C GLY A 104 -11.49 36.26 -33.01
N VAL A 105 -11.31 37.11 -32.01
CA VAL A 105 -12.23 38.20 -31.66
C VAL A 105 -11.53 39.54 -31.77
N ASP A 106 -12.19 40.51 -32.38
CA ASP A 106 -11.70 41.89 -32.55
C ASP A 106 -12.81 42.92 -32.30
N GLN A 107 -12.44 44.18 -32.12
CA GLN A 107 -13.36 45.33 -32.15
C GLN A 107 -13.07 46.19 -33.37
N ASN A 108 -14.07 46.88 -33.88
CA ASN A 108 -13.92 47.84 -34.99
C ASN A 108 -13.24 47.26 -36.24
N GLY A 109 -13.43 45.96 -36.49
CA GLY A 109 -12.82 45.25 -37.63
C GLY A 109 -13.68 45.23 -38.89
N GLY A 110 -15.00 45.39 -38.76
CA GLY A 110 -15.95 45.48 -39.86
C GLY A 110 -16.54 46.88 -40.01
N GLU A 111 -17.26 47.35 -38.99
CA GLU A 111 -17.93 48.66 -38.97
C GLU A 111 -17.32 49.62 -37.94
N LYS A 112 -17.53 50.93 -38.13
CA LYS A 112 -17.04 51.96 -37.22
C LYS A 112 -17.69 51.80 -35.83
N ASN A 113 -16.85 51.74 -34.78
CA ASN A 113 -17.26 51.54 -33.38
C ASN A 113 -17.96 50.21 -33.12
N GLU A 114 -17.65 49.18 -33.92
CA GLU A 114 -18.24 47.87 -33.75
C GLU A 114 -17.74 47.16 -32.48
N ALA A 115 -18.68 46.54 -31.76
CA ALA A 115 -18.41 45.72 -30.59
C ALA A 115 -17.55 44.48 -30.92
N SER A 116 -17.05 43.84 -29.87
CA SER A 116 -16.22 42.64 -29.96
C SER A 116 -16.91 41.55 -30.77
N THR A 117 -16.38 41.17 -31.92
CA THR A 117 -17.00 40.27 -32.88
C THR A 117 -16.07 39.11 -33.22
N GLN A 118 -16.61 37.90 -33.25
CA GLN A 118 -15.85 36.73 -33.68
C GLN A 118 -15.72 36.70 -35.21
N ARG A 119 -14.49 36.54 -35.72
CA ARG A 119 -14.20 36.48 -37.16
C ARG A 119 -13.17 35.42 -37.51
N THR A 120 -13.15 35.07 -38.79
CA THR A 120 -12.06 34.29 -39.39
C THR A 120 -11.03 35.26 -39.96
N PHE A 121 -9.77 35.08 -39.60
CA PHE A 121 -8.63 35.86 -40.05
C PHE A 121 -7.71 35.00 -40.92
N ASN A 122 -6.96 35.60 -41.84
CA ASN A 122 -5.98 34.95 -42.71
C ASN A 122 -4.60 35.59 -42.57
N TYR A 123 -3.53 34.91 -42.95
CA TYR A 123 -2.17 35.42 -42.68
C TYR A 123 -1.68 36.59 -43.57
N ASN A 124 -2.52 37.18 -44.42
CA ASN A 124 -2.11 38.33 -45.24
C ASN A 124 -1.85 39.56 -44.35
N ASN A 125 -0.66 40.16 -44.47
CA ASN A 125 -0.19 41.26 -43.61
C ASN A 125 -0.10 40.91 -42.11
N PHE A 126 -0.16 39.63 -41.75
CA PHE A 126 0.00 39.18 -40.37
C PHE A 126 1.46 39.38 -39.93
N ALA A 127 1.66 40.29 -38.99
CA ALA A 127 2.99 40.71 -38.53
C ALA A 127 3.56 39.78 -37.46
N GLY A 128 2.69 39.15 -36.66
CA GLY A 128 3.06 38.28 -35.56
C GLY A 128 2.02 38.31 -34.45
N VAL A 129 2.47 37.96 -33.24
CA VAL A 129 1.63 38.00 -32.03
C VAL A 129 2.34 38.66 -30.87
N VAL A 130 1.54 39.18 -29.93
CA VAL A 130 1.97 39.41 -28.56
C VAL A 130 1.39 38.29 -27.71
N ARG A 131 2.26 37.42 -27.18
CA ARG A 131 1.88 36.26 -26.39
C ARG A 131 1.83 36.64 -24.90
N PRO A 132 0.68 36.49 -24.23
CA PRO A 132 0.58 36.74 -22.79
C PRO A 132 1.46 35.78 -21.97
N PRO A 133 1.90 36.19 -20.76
CA PRO A 133 2.65 35.34 -19.84
C PRO A 133 1.73 34.33 -19.15
N PHE A 134 1.04 33.50 -19.93
CA PHE A 134 0.17 32.48 -19.38
C PHE A 134 0.96 31.52 -18.51
N THR A 135 0.45 31.27 -17.32
CA THR A 135 0.97 30.21 -16.45
C THR A 135 0.57 28.87 -17.08
N ALA A 136 1.55 27.98 -17.25
CA ALA A 136 1.28 26.63 -17.70
C ALA A 136 0.31 25.95 -16.72
N PHE A 137 -0.82 25.47 -17.22
CA PHE A 137 -1.80 24.75 -16.42
C PHE A 137 -2.41 23.62 -17.26
N PRO A 138 -2.49 22.39 -16.72
CA PRO A 138 -1.94 21.93 -15.44
C PRO A 138 -0.41 22.09 -15.36
N THR A 139 0.12 22.35 -14.15
CA THR A 139 1.57 22.53 -13.94
C THR A 139 2.33 21.20 -13.94
N ARG A 140 1.61 20.10 -13.73
CA ARG A 140 2.13 18.72 -13.75
C ARG A 140 1.16 17.78 -14.44
N ALA A 141 1.62 16.60 -14.83
CA ALA A 141 0.73 15.53 -15.28
C ALA A 141 -0.20 15.03 -14.15
N CYS A 142 -1.35 14.48 -14.53
CA CYS A 142 -2.23 13.80 -13.59
C CYS A 142 -1.52 12.57 -13.00
N LYS A 143 -1.69 12.36 -11.69
CA LYS A 143 -1.08 11.28 -10.91
C LYS A 143 -1.69 9.91 -11.23
N VAL A 144 -2.89 9.90 -11.80
CA VAL A 144 -3.61 8.69 -12.22
C VAL A 144 -3.81 8.70 -13.73
N LYS A 145 -4.05 7.52 -14.30
CA LYS A 145 -4.34 7.31 -15.72
C LYS A 145 -5.65 6.58 -15.89
N VAL A 146 -6.30 6.77 -17.05
CA VAL A 146 -7.48 5.99 -17.45
C VAL A 146 -7.16 4.50 -17.35
N GLY A 147 -8.07 3.74 -16.75
CA GLY A 147 -7.92 2.31 -16.47
C GLY A 147 -7.24 1.97 -15.15
N ASN A 148 -6.62 2.92 -14.43
CA ASN A 148 -6.09 2.66 -13.09
C ASN A 148 -7.20 2.31 -12.11
N ILE A 149 -6.85 1.49 -11.10
CA ILE A 149 -7.67 1.30 -9.91
C ILE A 149 -7.19 2.27 -8.84
N VAL A 150 -8.12 3.00 -8.24
CA VAL A 150 -7.84 4.06 -7.26
C VAL A 150 -8.68 3.87 -6.01
N LEU A 151 -8.08 4.12 -4.85
CA LEU A 151 -8.76 4.21 -3.56
C LEU A 151 -9.29 5.63 -3.36
N LEU A 152 -10.57 5.73 -2.99
CA LEU A 152 -11.21 6.99 -2.65
C LEU A 152 -11.01 7.31 -1.16
N SER A 153 -10.32 8.41 -0.85
CA SER A 153 -10.03 8.80 0.54
C SER A 153 -11.27 9.22 1.33
N ALA A 154 -11.24 9.03 2.65
CA ALA A 154 -12.22 9.65 3.54
C ALA A 154 -12.15 11.18 3.45
N GLY A 155 -13.31 11.85 3.37
CA GLY A 155 -13.40 13.31 3.22
C GLY A 155 -13.24 13.81 1.78
N ALA A 156 -13.15 12.90 0.80
CA ALA A 156 -13.14 13.23 -0.61
C ALA A 156 -14.38 14.04 -1.03
N LYS A 157 -14.18 14.93 -2.01
CA LYS A 157 -15.25 15.81 -2.53
C LYS A 157 -15.56 15.50 -3.99
N ILE A 158 -16.84 15.55 -4.33
CA ILE A 158 -17.31 15.45 -5.71
C ILE A 158 -16.93 16.73 -6.45
N THR A 159 -16.40 16.60 -7.67
CA THR A 159 -16.31 17.72 -8.60
C THR A 159 -17.58 17.75 -9.42
N SER A 160 -18.12 18.94 -9.64
CA SER A 160 -19.10 19.12 -10.69
C SER A 160 -18.84 20.46 -11.36
N PRO A 161 -19.28 20.64 -12.61
CA PRO A 161 -19.30 21.96 -13.26
C PRO A 161 -20.13 23.00 -12.48
N TRP A 162 -20.89 22.60 -11.45
CA TRP A 162 -21.84 23.41 -10.69
C TRP A 162 -21.71 23.23 -9.17
N SER A 163 -20.49 22.98 -8.67
CA SER A 163 -20.09 22.94 -7.26
C SER A 163 -21.16 22.50 -6.25
N SER A 164 -21.39 21.20 -6.07
CA SER A 164 -21.80 20.73 -4.76
C SER A 164 -20.53 20.25 -4.07
N ASN A 165 -20.10 20.93 -3.00
CA ASN A 165 -19.16 20.36 -2.01
C ASN A 165 -19.85 19.20 -1.25
N GLU A 166 -20.63 18.38 -1.97
CA GLU A 166 -21.43 17.29 -1.46
C GLU A 166 -20.48 16.28 -0.86
N ALA A 167 -20.76 15.92 0.40
CA ALA A 167 -20.04 14.89 1.08
C ALA A 167 -20.31 13.55 0.39
N ILE A 168 -19.25 12.80 0.11
CA ILE A 168 -19.39 11.43 -0.36
C ILE A 168 -19.96 10.57 0.78
N PRO A 169 -20.98 9.73 0.52
CA PRO A 169 -21.52 8.84 1.55
C PRO A 169 -20.42 7.99 2.21
N ALA A 170 -20.50 7.82 3.54
CA ALA A 170 -19.47 7.13 4.31
C ALA A 170 -19.23 5.67 3.84
N ASN A 171 -20.24 5.03 3.26
CA ASN A 171 -20.14 3.68 2.69
C ASN A 171 -19.53 3.63 1.27
N ARG A 172 -19.03 4.76 0.75
CA ARG A 172 -18.39 4.87 -0.57
C ARG A 172 -16.93 5.28 -0.48
N VAL A 173 -16.49 5.84 0.65
CA VAL A 173 -15.07 6.12 0.92
C VAL A 173 -14.35 4.86 1.37
N ASN A 174 -13.02 4.84 1.24
CA ASN A 174 -12.15 3.68 1.49
C ASN A 174 -12.50 2.45 0.62
N GLN A 175 -13.06 2.70 -0.56
CA GLN A 175 -13.34 1.69 -1.59
C GLN A 175 -12.53 1.95 -2.85
N TYR A 176 -12.34 0.90 -3.64
CA TYR A 176 -11.64 0.96 -4.90
C TYR A 176 -12.59 1.23 -6.06
N TYR A 177 -12.14 2.07 -6.99
CA TYR A 177 -12.87 2.47 -8.18
C TYR A 177 -11.95 2.44 -9.40
N LYS A 178 -12.53 2.24 -10.58
CA LYS A 178 -11.80 2.33 -11.85
C LYS A 178 -11.85 3.76 -12.38
N VAL A 179 -10.70 4.26 -12.83
CA VAL A 179 -10.61 5.55 -13.54
C VAL A 179 -11.13 5.40 -14.95
N GLU A 180 -12.14 6.18 -15.30
CA GLU A 180 -12.82 6.15 -16.60
C GLU A 180 -12.37 7.32 -17.49
N GLU A 181 -12.35 8.53 -16.95
CA GLU A 181 -12.01 9.76 -17.68
C GLU A 181 -11.20 10.71 -16.77
N ILE A 182 -10.41 11.61 -17.37
CA ILE A 182 -9.60 12.60 -16.68
C ILE A 182 -9.72 13.92 -17.43
N HIS A 183 -10.12 14.99 -16.74
CA HIS A 183 -10.16 16.35 -17.28
C HIS A 183 -9.25 17.27 -16.49
N ALA A 184 -8.56 18.17 -17.20
CA ALA A 184 -7.88 19.30 -16.56
C ALA A 184 -8.93 20.32 -16.09
N LEU A 185 -8.74 20.86 -14.89
CA LEU A 185 -9.57 21.93 -14.38
C LEU A 185 -9.30 23.24 -15.17
N SER A 186 -10.19 24.23 -15.03
CA SER A 186 -9.93 25.57 -15.57
C SER A 186 -8.97 26.40 -14.68
N SER A 187 -8.86 26.02 -13.41
CA SER A 187 -7.95 26.58 -12.41
C SER A 187 -7.71 25.58 -11.27
N LYS A 188 -6.66 25.80 -10.47
CA LYS A 188 -6.30 24.90 -9.36
C LYS A 188 -7.37 24.93 -8.27
N TRP A 189 -7.87 23.76 -7.87
CA TRP A 189 -8.71 23.61 -6.69
C TRP A 189 -7.92 22.96 -5.56
N SER A 190 -7.60 23.71 -4.51
CA SER A 190 -6.70 23.27 -3.44
C SER A 190 -5.38 22.75 -4.04
N ASN A 191 -5.13 21.45 -4.01
CA ASN A 191 -3.93 20.80 -4.58
C ASN A 191 -4.19 20.07 -5.90
N SER A 192 -5.43 20.08 -6.39
CA SER A 192 -5.84 19.40 -7.61
C SER A 192 -5.80 20.32 -8.82
N GLU A 193 -5.26 19.80 -9.92
CA GLU A 193 -5.31 20.44 -11.24
C GLU A 193 -6.18 19.65 -12.22
N TYR A 194 -6.66 18.49 -11.78
CA TYR A 194 -7.47 17.57 -12.54
C TYR A 194 -8.69 17.13 -11.74
N GLU A 195 -9.77 16.85 -12.46
CA GLU A 195 -10.88 16.03 -12.00
C GLU A 195 -10.85 14.68 -12.71
N VAL A 196 -11.26 13.64 -11.98
CA VAL A 196 -11.15 12.26 -12.40
C VAL A 196 -12.50 11.58 -12.22
N LEU A 197 -13.03 11.02 -13.31
CA LEU A 197 -14.26 10.24 -13.27
C LEU A 197 -13.95 8.83 -12.82
N ILE A 198 -14.52 8.45 -11.68
CA ILE A 198 -14.36 7.12 -11.10
C ILE A 198 -15.67 6.34 -11.19
N ARG A 199 -15.56 5.02 -11.39
CA ARG A 199 -16.69 4.10 -11.52
C ARG A 199 -16.51 2.85 -10.67
N SER A 200 -17.59 2.41 -10.02
CA SER A 200 -17.67 1.11 -9.35
C SER A 200 -17.87 -0.02 -10.38
N ASN A 201 -17.31 -1.21 -10.12
CA ASN A 201 -17.64 -2.41 -10.92
C ASN A 201 -18.90 -3.13 -10.43
N GLU A 202 -19.31 -2.91 -9.17
CA GLU A 202 -20.45 -3.60 -8.55
C GLU A 202 -21.76 -2.81 -8.61
N THR A 203 -21.66 -1.48 -8.64
CA THR A 203 -22.82 -0.59 -8.54
C THR A 203 -22.81 0.44 -9.66
N THR A 204 -23.93 1.12 -9.86
CA THR A 204 -24.03 2.26 -10.79
C THR A 204 -23.33 3.53 -10.28
N TYR A 205 -22.60 3.44 -9.15
CA TYR A 205 -21.90 4.60 -8.60
C TYR A 205 -20.78 5.07 -9.54
N ARG A 206 -20.94 6.30 -10.01
CA ARG A 206 -20.03 6.98 -10.95
C ARG A 206 -20.02 8.46 -10.61
N LYS A 207 -18.86 9.03 -10.28
CA LYS A 207 -18.72 10.43 -9.85
C LYS A 207 -17.38 11.00 -10.30
N TRP A 208 -17.38 12.31 -10.58
CA TRP A 208 -16.14 13.06 -10.76
C TRP A 208 -15.57 13.44 -9.40
N ILE A 209 -14.28 13.22 -9.20
CA ILE A 209 -13.57 13.41 -7.93
C ILE A 209 -12.30 14.22 -8.18
N TYR A 210 -11.95 15.11 -7.24
CA TYR A 210 -10.71 15.84 -7.31
C TYR A 210 -9.53 14.89 -7.23
N GLU A 211 -8.58 15.05 -8.14
CA GLU A 211 -7.41 14.17 -8.21
C GLU A 211 -6.75 13.98 -6.85
N GLN A 212 -6.56 15.04 -6.04
CA GLN A 212 -5.89 14.96 -4.73
C GLN A 212 -6.49 13.89 -3.79
N ASP A 213 -7.79 13.61 -3.90
CA ASP A 213 -8.53 12.73 -2.99
C ASP A 213 -8.46 11.25 -3.40
N LEU A 214 -7.75 10.94 -4.49
CA LEU A 214 -7.54 9.59 -5.00
C LEU A 214 -6.13 9.09 -4.64
N SER A 215 -5.96 7.79 -4.45
CA SER A 215 -4.64 7.18 -4.38
C SER A 215 -4.59 5.94 -5.27
N LEU A 216 -3.45 5.66 -5.90
CA LEU A 216 -3.31 4.45 -6.70
C LEU A 216 -3.44 3.23 -5.80
N ALA A 217 -4.12 2.19 -6.29
CA ALA A 217 -4.15 0.91 -5.62
C ALA A 217 -2.72 0.40 -5.38
N PRO A 218 -2.46 -0.28 -4.24
CA PRO A 218 -1.18 -0.92 -3.99
C PRO A 218 -0.90 -2.01 -5.04
N ALA A 219 0.34 -2.50 -5.10
CA ALA A 219 0.63 -3.67 -5.91
C ALA A 219 -0.16 -4.90 -5.42
N ALA A 220 -0.53 -5.78 -6.34
CA ALA A 220 -1.20 -7.05 -6.03
C ALA A 220 -0.44 -7.82 -4.92
N LYS A 221 -1.18 -8.23 -3.89
CA LYS A 221 -0.61 -8.91 -2.72
C LYS A 221 0.01 -10.25 -3.08
N PHE A 222 -0.58 -10.97 -4.03
CA PHE A 222 -0.14 -12.29 -4.46
C PHE A 222 0.37 -12.27 -5.89
N LYS A 223 1.27 -13.20 -6.22
CA LYS A 223 1.82 -13.38 -7.58
C LYS A 223 1.33 -14.69 -8.18
N VAL A 224 1.26 -14.78 -9.51
CA VAL A 224 1.01 -16.05 -10.22
C VAL A 224 2.00 -17.12 -9.73
N GLY A 225 1.50 -18.32 -9.49
CA GLY A 225 2.23 -19.44 -8.88
C GLY A 225 2.26 -19.43 -7.35
N THR A 226 1.81 -18.36 -6.69
CA THR A 226 1.71 -18.31 -5.22
C THR A 226 0.65 -19.28 -4.75
N LYS A 227 0.96 -20.08 -3.73
CA LYS A 227 -0.06 -20.89 -3.06
C LYS A 227 -0.73 -20.11 -1.94
N VAL A 228 -2.04 -20.14 -1.92
CA VAL A 228 -2.91 -19.37 -1.02
C VAL A 228 -4.00 -20.27 -0.44
N ARG A 229 -4.70 -19.80 0.60
CA ARG A 229 -5.94 -20.42 1.06
C ARG A 229 -7.12 -19.50 0.82
N LEU A 230 -8.24 -20.09 0.41
CA LEU A 230 -9.52 -19.39 0.42
C LEU A 230 -9.99 -19.26 1.87
N SER A 231 -10.24 -18.03 2.33
CA SER A 231 -10.72 -17.76 3.68
C SER A 231 -12.02 -18.52 3.95
N THR A 232 -12.22 -19.07 5.14
CA THR A 232 -13.54 -19.62 5.53
C THR A 232 -14.55 -18.51 5.85
N SER A 233 -14.10 -17.27 5.96
CA SER A 233 -14.94 -16.08 6.08
C SER A 233 -15.20 -15.42 4.72
N ALA A 234 -14.83 -16.05 3.61
CA ALA A 234 -15.10 -15.51 2.28
C ALA A 234 -16.61 -15.46 2.05
N THR A 235 -17.13 -14.25 1.85
CA THR A 235 -18.58 -14.00 1.79
C THR A 235 -19.06 -13.47 0.44
N ASN A 236 -18.15 -12.96 -0.42
CA ASN A 236 -18.50 -12.30 -1.68
C ASN A 236 -17.74 -12.88 -2.87
N ALA A 237 -18.46 -13.19 -3.95
CA ALA A 237 -17.89 -13.72 -5.18
C ALA A 237 -17.47 -12.59 -6.13
N SER A 238 -16.39 -12.79 -6.90
CA SER A 238 -15.99 -11.86 -7.98
C SER A 238 -17.00 -11.86 -9.14
N ILE A 239 -17.00 -10.79 -9.95
CA ILE A 239 -17.85 -10.63 -11.15
C ILE A 239 -17.70 -11.77 -12.18
N HIS A 240 -16.58 -12.50 -12.18
CA HIS A 240 -16.29 -13.57 -13.14
C HIS A 240 -16.75 -14.97 -12.66
N TRP A 241 -17.76 -15.07 -11.78
CA TRP A 241 -18.23 -16.29 -11.07
C TRP A 241 -17.31 -16.62 -9.85
N SER A 242 -17.82 -16.86 -8.63
CA SER A 242 -18.81 -17.90 -8.39
C SER A 242 -19.44 -17.90 -7.00
N LYS A 243 -20.77 -18.04 -6.91
CA LYS A 243 -21.47 -18.46 -5.68
C LYS A 243 -20.92 -19.77 -5.08
N ARG A 244 -20.13 -20.53 -5.85
CA ARG A 244 -19.42 -21.74 -5.42
C ARG A 244 -18.48 -21.47 -4.25
N ILE A 245 -17.93 -20.25 -4.11
CA ILE A 245 -17.08 -19.94 -2.95
C ILE A 245 -17.85 -20.08 -1.62
N LEU A 246 -19.17 -19.95 -1.63
CA LEU A 246 -20.02 -20.08 -0.45
C LEU A 246 -20.27 -21.54 -0.07
N GLU A 247 -19.92 -22.49 -0.94
CA GLU A 247 -20.01 -23.91 -0.62
C GLU A 247 -18.86 -24.31 0.30
N LYS A 248 -19.18 -24.82 1.50
CA LYS A 248 -18.22 -25.18 2.56
C LYS A 248 -17.04 -26.05 2.09
N LYS A 249 -17.18 -26.81 1.00
CA LYS A 249 -16.10 -27.66 0.48
C LYS A 249 -14.92 -26.90 -0.12
N TYR A 250 -15.10 -25.67 -0.60
CA TYR A 250 -14.02 -24.87 -1.20
C TYR A 250 -13.30 -23.98 -0.18
N LEU A 251 -13.99 -23.62 0.91
CA LEU A 251 -13.48 -22.79 2.00
C LEU A 251 -12.34 -23.49 2.74
N GLY A 252 -11.30 -22.73 3.10
CA GLY A 252 -10.13 -23.22 3.84
C GLY A 252 -9.14 -24.07 3.04
N GLN A 253 -9.46 -24.38 1.77
CA GLN A 253 -8.64 -25.23 0.91
C GLN A 253 -7.43 -24.47 0.35
N GLU A 254 -6.37 -25.22 0.02
CA GLU A 254 -5.19 -24.69 -0.66
C GLU A 254 -5.42 -24.63 -2.17
N TYR A 255 -5.04 -23.50 -2.76
CA TYR A 255 -5.05 -23.27 -4.20
C TYR A 255 -3.75 -22.61 -4.65
N THR A 256 -3.49 -22.62 -5.95
CA THR A 256 -2.41 -21.86 -6.58
C THR A 256 -3.00 -20.71 -7.39
N ILE A 257 -2.42 -19.51 -7.30
CA ILE A 257 -2.79 -18.38 -8.16
C ILE A 257 -2.41 -18.72 -9.61
N GLY A 258 -3.41 -18.82 -10.48
CA GLY A 258 -3.21 -18.99 -11.92
C GLY A 258 -3.21 -17.68 -12.70
N GLN A 259 -4.03 -16.70 -12.29
CA GLN A 259 -4.17 -15.42 -12.97
C GLN A 259 -4.52 -14.31 -11.97
N ILE A 260 -4.17 -13.07 -12.32
CA ILE A 260 -4.44 -11.85 -11.53
C ILE A 260 -5.00 -10.80 -12.48
N ASP A 261 -6.17 -10.28 -12.14
CA ASP A 261 -6.80 -9.18 -12.87
C ASP A 261 -7.09 -8.02 -11.91
N SER A 262 -6.94 -6.79 -12.38
CA SER A 262 -7.34 -5.60 -11.62
C SER A 262 -8.86 -5.53 -11.51
N THR A 263 -9.39 -5.17 -10.34
CA THR A 263 -10.83 -4.91 -10.17
C THR A 263 -11.09 -3.75 -9.20
N ALA A 264 -12.34 -3.28 -9.20
CA ALA A 264 -12.90 -2.27 -8.30
C ALA A 264 -14.16 -2.84 -7.65
N GLU A 265 -14.01 -4.02 -7.05
CA GLU A 265 -15.08 -4.80 -6.41
C GLU A 265 -14.87 -4.81 -4.90
N SER A 266 -15.93 -4.47 -4.16
CA SER A 266 -15.98 -4.44 -2.72
C SER A 266 -14.85 -3.55 -2.17
N HIS A 267 -13.88 -4.16 -1.48
CA HIS A 267 -12.71 -3.49 -0.93
C HIS A 267 -11.41 -4.04 -1.55
N SER A 268 -11.50 -4.70 -2.72
CA SER A 268 -10.37 -5.35 -3.38
C SER A 268 -9.94 -4.61 -4.65
N PRO A 269 -8.64 -4.29 -4.78
CA PRO A 269 -8.09 -3.76 -6.02
C PRO A 269 -7.75 -4.83 -7.06
N TYR A 270 -7.74 -6.10 -6.65
CA TYR A 270 -7.42 -7.24 -7.50
C TYR A 270 -8.35 -8.42 -7.24
N GLN A 271 -8.53 -9.21 -8.29
CA GLN A 271 -9.17 -10.52 -8.25
C GLN A 271 -8.22 -11.56 -8.82
N TYR A 272 -8.41 -12.80 -8.40
CA TYR A 272 -7.48 -13.87 -8.62
C TYR A 272 -8.22 -15.11 -9.11
N MET A 273 -7.69 -15.73 -10.16
CA MET A 273 -8.06 -17.10 -10.50
C MET A 273 -7.22 -18.02 -9.63
N ILE A 274 -7.87 -18.78 -8.78
CA ILE A 274 -7.24 -19.80 -7.94
C ILE A 274 -7.56 -21.19 -8.48
N SER A 275 -6.55 -22.04 -8.57
CA SER A 275 -6.64 -23.36 -9.19
C SER A 275 -6.33 -24.46 -8.19
N SER A 276 -7.18 -25.48 -8.17
CA SER A 276 -6.98 -26.73 -7.43
C SER A 276 -7.11 -27.93 -8.39
N PRO A 277 -6.18 -28.90 -8.34
CA PRO A 277 -6.30 -30.13 -9.14
C PRO A 277 -7.57 -30.94 -8.85
N THR A 278 -8.10 -30.83 -7.63
CA THR A 278 -9.24 -31.63 -7.16
C THR A 278 -10.57 -30.87 -7.22
N LEU A 279 -10.54 -29.54 -7.06
CA LEU A 279 -11.74 -28.71 -6.94
C LEU A 279 -11.97 -27.78 -8.15
N GLY A 280 -11.00 -27.70 -9.06
CA GLY A 280 -11.06 -26.85 -10.26
C GLY A 280 -10.66 -25.39 -9.97
N ASN A 281 -11.04 -24.52 -10.90
CA ASN A 281 -10.72 -23.08 -10.86
C ASN A 281 -11.86 -22.25 -10.25
N LEU A 282 -11.51 -21.22 -9.50
CA LEU A 282 -12.42 -20.24 -8.91
C LEU A 282 -11.87 -18.82 -9.08
N TRP A 283 -12.72 -17.83 -9.36
CA TRP A 283 -12.36 -16.42 -9.24
C TRP A 283 -12.76 -15.88 -7.87
N VAL A 284 -11.83 -15.21 -7.21
CA VAL A 284 -11.98 -14.70 -5.84
C VAL A 284 -11.34 -13.32 -5.69
N LEU A 285 -11.84 -12.53 -4.74
CA LEU A 285 -11.31 -11.20 -4.45
C LEU A 285 -10.10 -11.29 -3.52
N GLU A 286 -9.16 -10.34 -3.62
CA GLU A 286 -7.93 -10.33 -2.80
C GLU A 286 -8.20 -10.45 -1.30
N GLN A 287 -9.22 -9.75 -0.81
CA GLN A 287 -9.65 -9.74 0.59
C GLN A 287 -10.04 -11.13 1.14
N ASP A 288 -10.48 -12.04 0.26
CA ASP A 288 -10.96 -13.38 0.60
C ASP A 288 -9.83 -14.41 0.53
N LEU A 289 -8.66 -13.99 0.08
CA LEU A 289 -7.45 -14.79 0.04
C LEU A 289 -6.57 -14.52 1.25
N MET A 290 -6.10 -15.62 1.83
CA MET A 290 -5.14 -15.59 2.92
C MET A 290 -3.80 -16.06 2.37
N ASP A 291 -2.77 -15.26 2.65
CA ASP A 291 -1.40 -15.75 2.52
C ASP A 291 -1.22 -16.98 3.42
N ARG A 292 -0.26 -17.83 3.08
CA ARG A 292 0.11 -18.95 3.95
C ARG A 292 0.85 -18.48 5.22
N THR A 293 0.91 -17.18 5.50
CA THR A 293 1.54 -16.64 6.71
C THR A 293 0.61 -16.87 7.89
N ILE A 294 0.91 -17.94 8.62
CA ILE A 294 0.43 -18.24 9.95
C ILE A 294 0.79 -17.05 10.87
N TRP A 295 -0.18 -16.45 11.56
CA TRP A 295 0.08 -15.42 12.57
C TRP A 295 0.19 -16.09 13.94
N PHE A 296 1.24 -15.82 14.72
CA PHE A 296 1.36 -16.29 16.10
C PHE A 296 1.03 -15.10 17.02
N ILE A 297 -0.05 -15.15 17.81
CA ILE A 297 -0.61 -13.92 18.44
C ILE A 297 0.24 -13.31 19.55
N THR A 298 1.28 -13.96 20.05
CA THR A 298 1.94 -13.40 21.24
C THR A 298 3.06 -12.45 20.83
N LYS A 299 2.85 -11.16 21.13
CA LYS A 299 3.90 -10.12 21.29
C LYS A 299 4.86 -10.52 22.43
N GLU A 300 5.52 -11.67 22.32
CA GLU A 300 6.58 -12.07 23.23
C GLU A 300 7.92 -11.58 22.66
N PRO A 301 8.78 -10.93 23.45
CA PRO A 301 9.86 -10.06 22.93
C PRO A 301 11.00 -10.78 22.20
N PHE A 302 10.91 -12.09 21.99
CA PHE A 302 12.08 -12.93 21.68
C PHE A 302 11.82 -13.93 20.54
N MET A 303 10.91 -13.57 19.63
CA MET A 303 10.47 -14.41 18.50
C MET A 303 11.26 -14.10 17.22
N ASN A 304 12.06 -15.05 16.73
CA ASN A 304 12.42 -15.13 15.31
C ASN A 304 11.94 -16.46 14.69
N GLN A 305 10.68 -16.44 14.23
CA GLN A 305 10.21 -16.87 12.90
C GLN A 305 10.80 -18.13 12.22
N GLY A 306 11.11 -19.20 12.96
CA GLY A 306 11.57 -20.47 12.37
C GLY A 306 11.15 -21.68 13.18
N HIS A 307 10.64 -22.70 12.49
CA HIS A 307 10.13 -23.95 13.03
C HIS A 307 11.09 -24.64 14.02
N ASN A 308 10.53 -25.18 15.10
CA ASN A 308 11.28 -25.93 16.12
C ASN A 308 11.63 -27.36 15.64
N GLN A 309 12.46 -27.43 14.58
CA GLN A 309 13.26 -28.55 14.04
C GLN A 309 13.11 -28.86 12.53
N ASN A 310 13.14 -27.82 11.69
CA ASN A 310 13.93 -27.88 10.44
C ASN A 310 14.39 -26.46 10.10
N PRO A 311 15.70 -26.20 10.00
CA PRO A 311 16.23 -24.87 9.74
C PRO A 311 15.90 -24.46 8.31
N GLU A 312 14.84 -23.67 8.09
CA GLU A 312 14.90 -22.71 7.00
C GLU A 312 15.77 -21.54 7.45
N VAL A 313 17.00 -21.66 6.97
CA VAL A 313 18.14 -20.78 7.09
C VAL A 313 17.75 -19.37 6.62
N LYS A 314 17.50 -18.47 7.57
CA LYS A 314 18.13 -17.15 7.52
C LYS A 314 19.27 -17.15 8.55
N ASN A 315 20.39 -17.75 8.14
CA ASN A 315 21.71 -17.82 8.80
C ASN A 315 21.98 -18.90 9.88
N GLY A 316 21.06 -19.83 10.16
CA GLY A 316 21.37 -21.22 10.57
C GLY A 316 22.23 -21.46 11.84
N LYS A 317 21.94 -20.84 12.98
CA LYS A 317 22.85 -20.88 14.15
C LYS A 317 22.11 -20.95 15.50
N LEU A 318 21.85 -22.17 16.00
CA LEU A 318 21.41 -22.38 17.40
C LEU A 318 22.61 -22.24 18.35
N TYR A 319 22.34 -21.97 19.62
CA TYR A 319 23.37 -21.84 20.64
C TYR A 319 23.25 -22.92 21.70
N LYS A 320 24.38 -23.28 22.28
CA LYS A 320 24.44 -24.08 23.50
C LYS A 320 25.38 -23.42 24.50
N THR A 321 25.09 -23.59 25.77
CA THR A 321 25.97 -23.14 26.85
C THR A 321 26.51 -24.36 27.57
N VAL A 322 27.83 -24.44 27.77
CA VAL A 322 28.51 -25.65 28.26
C VAL A 322 29.46 -25.31 29.41
N ILE A 323 29.47 -26.13 30.45
CA ILE A 323 30.54 -26.23 31.46
C ILE A 323 31.25 -27.56 31.20
N ASN A 324 32.57 -27.53 31.04
CA ASN A 324 33.40 -28.72 30.81
C ASN A 324 34.24 -29.05 32.05
N ASP A 325 34.94 -30.17 31.98
CA ASP A 325 35.96 -30.62 32.92
C ASP A 325 35.44 -30.91 34.33
N ILE A 326 34.15 -31.24 34.46
CA ILE A 326 33.54 -31.63 35.73
C ILE A 326 34.10 -32.99 36.17
N PRO A 327 34.70 -33.15 37.36
CA PRO A 327 35.52 -34.34 37.66
C PRO A 327 34.69 -35.60 37.93
N LEU A 328 33.46 -35.44 38.44
CA LEU A 328 32.60 -36.54 38.89
C LEU A 328 31.22 -36.46 38.24
N GLU A 329 30.69 -37.62 37.85
CA GLU A 329 29.34 -37.76 37.29
C GLU A 329 28.26 -37.25 38.25
N THR A 330 28.42 -37.54 39.55
CA THR A 330 27.52 -37.08 40.60
C THR A 330 27.45 -35.56 40.68
N GLY A 331 28.57 -34.88 40.44
CA GLY A 331 28.65 -33.42 40.32
C GLY A 331 27.87 -32.91 39.12
N ALA A 332 28.17 -33.43 37.93
CA ALA A 332 27.49 -33.02 36.69
C ALA A 332 25.97 -33.28 36.74
N LYS A 333 25.55 -34.41 37.31
CA LYS A 333 24.14 -34.77 37.54
C LYS A 333 23.46 -33.79 38.51
N SER A 334 24.12 -33.42 39.59
CA SER A 334 23.60 -32.48 40.58
C SER A 334 23.46 -31.07 39.99
N MET A 335 24.47 -30.63 39.22
CA MET A 335 24.41 -29.37 38.49
C MET A 335 23.26 -29.34 37.48
N ALA A 336 23.07 -30.42 36.71
CA ALA A 336 21.94 -30.53 35.79
C ALA A 336 20.59 -30.45 36.52
N GLY A 337 20.45 -31.14 37.66
CA GLY A 337 19.25 -31.06 38.51
C GLY A 337 18.97 -29.65 39.01
N PHE A 338 19.99 -28.97 39.55
CA PHE A 338 19.89 -27.60 40.02
C PHE A 338 19.50 -26.64 38.89
N VAL A 339 20.14 -26.74 37.73
CA VAL A 339 19.84 -25.88 36.58
C VAL A 339 18.39 -26.06 36.14
N ARG A 340 17.89 -27.29 36.05
CA ARG A 340 16.49 -27.56 35.69
C ARG A 340 15.52 -26.85 36.65
N GLN A 341 15.77 -26.89 37.95
CA GLN A 341 14.92 -26.24 38.96
C GLN A 341 14.94 -24.71 38.85
N ASN A 342 16.09 -24.12 38.49
CA ASN A 342 16.30 -22.66 38.53
C ASN A 342 16.13 -21.96 37.17
N THR A 343 15.93 -22.71 36.08
CA THR A 343 15.81 -22.15 34.71
C THR A 343 14.50 -22.50 34.01
N TRP A 344 13.58 -23.18 34.68
CA TRP A 344 12.26 -23.58 34.16
C TRP A 344 11.50 -22.45 33.43
N PRO A 345 11.36 -21.22 33.99
CA PRO A 345 10.56 -20.16 33.37
C PRO A 345 11.19 -19.64 32.08
N MET A 346 12.52 -19.77 31.97
CA MET A 346 13.26 -19.38 30.79
C MET A 346 13.17 -20.50 29.75
N LEU A 347 13.63 -21.70 30.09
CA LEU A 347 13.92 -22.76 29.13
C LEU A 347 12.70 -23.52 28.61
N THR A 348 11.52 -23.36 29.20
CA THR A 348 10.29 -23.97 28.69
C THR A 348 9.55 -23.10 27.68
N ASN A 349 9.95 -21.83 27.54
CA ASN A 349 9.47 -20.98 26.46
C ASN A 349 9.95 -21.55 25.12
N GLY A 350 8.99 -21.82 24.23
CA GLY A 350 9.23 -22.44 22.92
C GLY A 350 8.93 -23.95 22.84
N ASN A 351 8.41 -24.59 23.89
CA ASN A 351 7.94 -25.99 23.79
C ASN A 351 6.41 -26.13 23.66
N VAL A 352 5.67 -25.09 24.05
CA VAL A 352 4.21 -25.01 23.87
C VAL A 352 3.86 -23.65 23.24
N PHE A 353 3.28 -23.70 22.05
CA PHE A 353 2.95 -22.54 21.22
C PHE A 353 1.45 -22.30 21.18
N LEU A 354 1.05 -21.03 21.07
CA LEU A 354 -0.28 -20.64 20.62
C LEU A 354 -0.15 -20.06 19.22
N ILE A 355 -0.87 -20.64 18.28
CA ILE A 355 -0.86 -20.32 16.86
C ILE A 355 -2.23 -19.77 16.51
N GLU A 356 -2.29 -18.65 15.79
CA GLU A 356 -3.53 -18.10 15.26
C GLU A 356 -3.64 -18.39 13.78
N TYR A 357 -4.64 -19.18 13.48
CA TYR A 357 -5.18 -19.23 12.15
C TYR A 357 -6.29 -18.19 12.04
N PRO A 358 -6.59 -17.73 10.82
CA PRO A 358 -7.66 -16.75 10.64
C PRO A 358 -9.02 -17.20 11.17
N THR A 359 -9.23 -18.51 11.31
CA THR A 359 -10.52 -19.15 11.60
C THR A 359 -10.58 -19.81 12.98
N HIS A 360 -9.43 -20.07 13.60
CA HIS A 360 -9.30 -20.77 14.87
C HIS A 360 -7.91 -20.54 15.48
N LEU A 361 -7.72 -20.91 16.73
CA LEU A 361 -6.43 -21.01 17.39
C LEU A 361 -5.99 -22.47 17.45
N MET A 362 -4.69 -22.69 17.56
CA MET A 362 -4.10 -24.00 17.82
C MET A 362 -3.07 -23.87 18.92
N VAL A 363 -3.10 -24.80 19.88
CA VAL A 363 -1.99 -24.98 20.83
C VAL A 363 -1.12 -26.14 20.34
N LYS A 364 0.17 -25.90 20.16
CA LYS A 364 1.12 -26.91 19.66
C LYS A 364 2.19 -27.23 20.69
N VAL A 365 2.33 -28.50 21.05
CA VAL A 365 3.36 -29.03 21.95
C VAL A 365 4.45 -29.71 21.12
N VAL A 366 5.71 -29.37 21.35
CA VAL A 366 6.86 -29.90 20.59
C VAL A 366 7.92 -30.53 21.49
N GLY A 367 8.76 -31.40 20.90
CA GLY A 367 9.84 -32.09 21.59
C GLY A 367 9.38 -33.29 22.41
N VAL A 368 8.24 -33.90 22.04
CA VAL A 368 7.68 -35.06 22.71
C VAL A 368 8.41 -36.30 22.21
N LYS A 369 9.08 -37.06 23.06
CA LYS A 369 9.71 -38.31 22.60
C LYS A 369 8.63 -39.37 22.29
N PRO A 370 8.87 -40.27 21.32
CA PRO A 370 7.92 -41.31 20.94
C PRO A 370 7.34 -42.08 22.13
N GLU A 371 8.18 -42.49 23.09
CA GLU A 371 7.77 -43.25 24.27
C GLU A 371 6.84 -42.49 25.25
N TRP A 372 6.81 -41.16 25.17
CA TRP A 372 5.95 -40.30 26.01
C TRP A 372 4.71 -39.80 25.28
N THR A 373 4.55 -40.14 24.01
CA THR A 373 3.55 -39.50 23.13
C THR A 373 2.11 -39.76 23.59
N ASP A 374 1.78 -41.01 23.93
CA ASP A 374 0.42 -41.36 24.36
C ASP A 374 0.06 -40.73 25.71
N TYR A 375 1.02 -40.71 26.64
CA TYR A 375 0.86 -40.03 27.93
C TYR A 375 0.64 -38.53 27.74
N MET A 376 1.51 -37.87 26.96
CA MET A 376 1.38 -36.43 26.75
C MET A 376 0.12 -36.06 25.97
N LYS A 377 -0.30 -36.87 24.98
CA LYS A 377 -1.54 -36.68 24.24
C LYS A 377 -2.76 -36.78 25.15
N SER A 378 -2.83 -37.83 25.98
CA SER A 378 -3.96 -38.01 26.91
C SER A 378 -4.05 -36.85 27.91
N GLU A 379 -2.91 -36.36 28.40
CA GLU A 379 -2.89 -35.25 29.34
C GLU A 379 -3.17 -33.89 28.67
N CYS A 380 -2.73 -33.69 27.42
CA CYS A 380 -3.16 -32.55 26.60
C CYS A 380 -4.68 -32.54 26.45
N LEU A 381 -5.27 -33.70 26.12
CA LEU A 381 -6.71 -33.84 25.97
C LEU A 381 -7.45 -33.56 27.28
N ARG A 382 -6.98 -34.13 28.40
CA ARG A 382 -7.57 -33.91 29.73
C ARG A 382 -7.55 -32.44 30.12
N LEU A 383 -6.41 -31.77 29.95
CA LEU A 383 -6.26 -30.34 30.26
C LEU A 383 -7.10 -29.46 29.33
N THR A 384 -7.18 -29.82 28.04
CA THR A 384 -8.02 -29.11 27.06
C THR A 384 -9.48 -29.23 27.43
N LYS A 385 -9.97 -30.45 27.72
CA LYS A 385 -11.35 -30.69 28.16
C LYS A 385 -11.69 -30.03 29.50
N GLY A 386 -10.71 -29.89 30.39
CA GLY A 386 -10.87 -29.13 31.63
C GLY A 386 -11.03 -27.62 31.42
N GLN A 387 -10.58 -27.07 30.29
CA GLN A 387 -10.79 -25.67 29.90
C GLN A 387 -11.96 -25.50 28.93
N ILE A 388 -12.25 -26.53 28.12
CA ILE A 388 -13.18 -26.55 27.00
C ILE A 388 -13.92 -27.89 27.03
N SER A 389 -15.03 -27.95 27.76
CA SER A 389 -15.75 -29.21 28.01
C SER A 389 -16.25 -29.91 26.74
N ASN A 390 -16.58 -29.14 25.70
CA ASN A 390 -17.08 -29.63 24.41
C ASN A 390 -16.00 -29.82 23.34
N TYR A 391 -14.71 -29.82 23.71
CA TYR A 391 -13.61 -30.02 22.76
C TYR A 391 -13.71 -31.39 22.05
N ASN A 392 -13.66 -31.38 20.72
CA ASN A 392 -13.72 -32.60 19.92
C ASN A 392 -12.34 -33.25 19.83
N GLU A 393 -12.21 -34.48 20.33
CA GLU A 393 -10.93 -35.19 20.39
C GLU A 393 -10.29 -35.40 19.01
N ARG A 394 -11.10 -35.43 17.95
CA ARG A 394 -10.63 -35.56 16.56
C ARG A 394 -9.79 -34.37 16.09
N ASP A 395 -9.96 -33.22 16.73
CA ASP A 395 -9.18 -32.02 16.45
C ASP A 395 -7.80 -32.07 17.14
N MET A 396 -7.54 -33.08 17.97
CA MET A 396 -6.20 -33.33 18.54
C MET A 396 -5.40 -34.33 17.71
N LYS A 397 -4.25 -33.91 17.19
CA LYS A 397 -3.40 -34.72 16.30
C LYS A 397 -2.03 -34.95 16.90
N VAL A 398 -1.49 -36.14 16.63
CA VAL A 398 -0.07 -36.43 16.84
C VAL A 398 0.59 -36.40 15.47
N VAL A 399 1.65 -35.61 15.36
CA VAL A 399 2.44 -35.50 14.13
C VAL A 399 3.83 -36.05 14.40
N ALA A 400 4.17 -37.16 13.75
CA ALA A 400 5.51 -37.72 13.83
C ALA A 400 6.48 -36.89 12.98
N GLN A 401 7.66 -36.58 13.52
CA GLN A 401 8.70 -35.89 12.76
C GLN A 401 9.42 -36.85 11.80
N ALA A 402 10.00 -36.29 10.73
CA ALA A 402 10.72 -37.05 9.71
C ALA A 402 11.94 -37.82 10.26
N ASP A 403 12.58 -37.31 11.31
CA ASP A 403 13.72 -37.95 11.97
C ASP A 403 13.32 -39.07 12.95
N LYS A 404 12.02 -39.24 13.21
CA LYS A 404 11.42 -40.19 14.15
C LYS A 404 11.92 -40.07 15.60
N LYS A 405 12.65 -39.00 15.95
CA LYS A 405 13.18 -38.80 17.31
C LYS A 405 12.18 -38.12 18.22
N TYR A 406 11.28 -37.33 17.65
CA TYR A 406 10.28 -36.58 18.39
C TYR A 406 8.96 -36.51 17.63
N ASN A 407 7.88 -36.26 18.37
CA ASN A 407 6.53 -36.04 17.91
C ASN A 407 6.07 -34.63 18.34
N TRP A 408 5.02 -34.15 17.67
CA TRP A 408 4.26 -32.98 18.07
C TRP A 408 2.84 -33.39 18.45
N ILE A 409 2.24 -32.62 19.35
CA ILE A 409 0.81 -32.70 19.65
C ILE A 409 0.19 -31.38 19.25
N GLU A 410 -0.79 -31.42 18.36
CA GLU A 410 -1.54 -30.27 17.87
C GLU A 410 -2.94 -30.33 18.46
N ILE A 411 -3.29 -29.33 19.28
CA ILE A 411 -4.62 -29.10 19.84
C ILE A 411 -5.26 -28.05 18.94
N ASP A 412 -6.00 -28.50 17.94
CA ASP A 412 -6.46 -27.70 16.81
C ASP A 412 -7.89 -27.16 17.01
N ASN A 413 -8.36 -26.33 16.08
CA ASN A 413 -9.77 -25.89 16.02
C ASN A 413 -10.31 -25.21 17.30
N LEU A 414 -9.46 -24.46 18.02
CA LEU A 414 -9.90 -23.68 19.19
C LEU A 414 -10.57 -22.38 18.72
N PRO A 415 -11.69 -21.92 19.32
CA PRO A 415 -12.32 -20.65 18.94
C PRO A 415 -11.39 -19.43 19.03
N LYS A 416 -11.52 -18.50 18.07
CA LYS A 416 -10.64 -17.32 17.94
C LYS A 416 -10.78 -16.33 19.09
N ASP A 417 -11.99 -16.18 19.60
CA ASP A 417 -12.34 -15.36 20.76
C ASP A 417 -11.84 -15.94 22.10
N TRP A 418 -11.30 -17.17 22.10
CA TRP A 418 -10.81 -17.86 23.30
C TRP A 418 -9.31 -17.71 23.54
N GLN A 419 -8.74 -16.58 23.13
CA GLN A 419 -7.32 -16.33 23.29
C GLN A 419 -6.85 -16.42 24.75
N ALA A 420 -7.62 -15.87 25.70
CA ALA A 420 -7.30 -15.94 27.13
C ALA A 420 -7.33 -17.38 27.66
N ILE A 421 -8.33 -18.18 27.25
CA ILE A 421 -8.46 -19.59 27.62
C ILE A 421 -7.30 -20.41 27.02
N SER A 422 -6.97 -20.16 25.75
CA SER A 422 -5.88 -20.84 25.05
C SER A 422 -4.51 -20.50 25.63
N ASN A 423 -4.31 -19.25 26.06
CA ASN A 423 -3.11 -18.82 26.78
C ASN A 423 -2.99 -19.49 28.16
N ARG A 424 -4.10 -19.65 28.88
CA ARG A 424 -4.13 -20.40 30.15
C ARG A 424 -3.85 -21.88 29.94
N LEU A 425 -4.48 -22.51 28.95
CA LEU A 425 -4.19 -23.89 28.54
C LEU A 425 -2.71 -24.08 28.23
N ARG A 426 -2.14 -23.16 27.43
CA ARG A 426 -0.69 -23.12 27.14
C ARG A 426 0.15 -23.04 28.41
N GLY A 427 -0.21 -22.18 29.36
CA GLY A 427 0.46 -22.06 30.66
C GLY A 427 0.43 -23.37 31.45
N ASN A 428 -0.75 -23.98 31.59
CA ASN A 428 -0.94 -25.24 32.31
C ASN A 428 -0.14 -26.39 31.68
N LEU A 429 -0.08 -26.45 30.34
CA LEU A 429 0.72 -27.45 29.63
C LEU A 429 2.22 -27.24 29.84
N ARG A 430 2.70 -25.99 29.84
CA ARG A 430 4.11 -25.67 30.15
C ARG A 430 4.46 -26.12 31.56
N GLU A 431 3.61 -25.79 32.53
CA GLU A 431 3.82 -26.18 33.93
C GLU A 431 3.79 -27.71 34.09
N LYS A 432 2.79 -28.38 33.50
CA LYS A 432 2.66 -29.84 33.57
C LYS A 432 3.86 -30.58 32.98
N PHE A 433 4.39 -30.08 31.86
CA PHE A 433 5.44 -30.77 31.11
C PHE A 433 6.83 -30.15 31.29
N CYS A 434 6.99 -29.22 32.24
CA CYS A 434 8.21 -28.45 32.41
C CYS A 434 9.45 -29.32 32.56
N GLN A 435 9.39 -30.35 33.41
CA GLN A 435 10.51 -31.25 33.68
C GLN A 435 10.91 -32.06 32.44
N TYR A 436 9.93 -32.44 31.61
CA TYR A 436 10.20 -33.15 30.36
C TYR A 436 10.92 -32.24 29.37
N PHE A 437 10.44 -31.01 29.16
CA PHE A 437 11.11 -30.05 28.27
C PHE A 437 12.51 -29.71 28.77
N LEU A 438 12.67 -29.52 30.08
CA LEU A 438 13.97 -29.29 30.70
C LEU A 438 14.92 -30.47 30.54
N SER A 439 14.44 -31.71 30.58
CA SER A 439 15.26 -32.90 30.32
C SER A 439 15.80 -32.95 28.88
N THR A 440 15.08 -32.36 27.93
CA THR A 440 15.53 -32.27 26.52
C THR A 440 16.53 -31.16 26.27
N ARG A 441 16.58 -30.14 27.14
CA ARG A 441 17.46 -28.96 26.98
C ARG A 441 18.68 -28.99 27.88
N VAL A 442 18.55 -29.51 29.10
CA VAL A 442 19.62 -29.57 30.10
C VAL A 442 20.07 -31.01 30.23
N SER A 443 21.30 -31.29 29.82
CA SER A 443 21.90 -32.62 29.86
C SER A 443 23.34 -32.56 30.36
N TYR A 444 23.85 -33.68 30.84
CA TYR A 444 25.27 -33.87 31.12
C TYR A 444 25.75 -35.11 30.36
N GLY A 445 27.05 -35.21 30.13
CA GLY A 445 27.66 -36.34 29.46
C GLY A 445 29.14 -36.47 29.78
N LYS A 446 29.77 -37.54 29.29
CA LYS A 446 31.17 -37.86 29.54
C LYS A 446 32.05 -37.36 28.39
N GLN A 447 33.16 -36.71 28.72
CA GLN A 447 34.22 -36.29 27.80
C GLN A 447 35.17 -37.46 27.50
N SER A 448 35.96 -37.32 26.43
CA SER A 448 36.93 -38.34 26.01
C SER A 448 38.04 -38.60 27.03
N ASP A 449 38.34 -37.62 27.89
CA ASP A 449 39.33 -37.71 28.96
C ASP A 449 38.78 -38.30 30.27
N GLY A 450 37.52 -38.75 30.26
CA GLY A 450 36.87 -39.35 31.42
C GLY A 450 36.14 -38.37 32.36
N LYS A 451 36.32 -37.06 32.17
CA LYS A 451 35.57 -36.02 32.89
C LYS A 451 34.16 -35.88 32.32
N PHE A 452 33.38 -34.95 32.87
CA PHE A 452 31.99 -34.72 32.49
C PHE A 452 31.76 -33.27 32.07
N TYR A 453 30.78 -33.08 31.21
CA TYR A 453 30.27 -31.75 30.85
C TYR A 453 28.80 -31.61 31.26
N LEU A 454 28.39 -30.37 31.49
CA LEU A 454 26.99 -29.95 31.58
C LEU A 454 26.69 -29.05 30.39
N GLN A 455 25.56 -29.26 29.72
CA GLN A 455 25.14 -28.39 28.62
C GLN A 455 23.66 -28.01 28.69
N ILE A 456 23.38 -26.79 28.24
CA ILE A 456 22.05 -26.31 27.87
C ILE A 456 22.04 -26.14 26.36
N ILE A 457 21.16 -26.85 25.64
CA ILE A 457 21.11 -26.88 24.17
C ILE A 457 19.84 -26.23 23.61
N ASN A 458 19.84 -26.04 22.29
CA ASN A 458 18.73 -25.50 21.49
C ASN A 458 18.33 -24.07 21.91
N ILE A 459 19.30 -23.25 22.29
CA ILE A 459 19.09 -21.85 22.67
C ILE A 459 18.96 -21.01 21.40
N GLU A 460 17.92 -20.19 21.35
CA GLU A 460 17.42 -19.55 20.13
C GLU A 460 18.31 -18.40 19.62
N ASN A 461 19.09 -17.76 20.49
CA ASN A 461 19.94 -16.63 20.14
C ASN A 461 21.14 -16.50 21.10
N ASN A 462 22.11 -15.69 20.67
CA ASN A 462 23.35 -15.49 21.41
C ASN A 462 23.12 -14.77 22.74
N GLU A 463 22.27 -13.74 22.78
CA GLU A 463 22.03 -12.94 23.99
C GLU A 463 21.56 -13.79 25.17
N ARG A 464 20.61 -14.70 24.90
CA ARG A 464 20.11 -15.62 25.91
C ARG A 464 21.11 -16.70 26.28
N ALA A 465 21.90 -17.18 25.33
CA ALA A 465 22.98 -18.12 25.63
C ALA A 465 24.02 -17.47 26.55
N VAL A 466 24.32 -16.19 26.33
CA VAL A 466 25.20 -15.36 27.17
C VAL A 466 24.56 -15.12 28.54
N GLU A 467 23.27 -14.80 28.62
CA GLU A 467 22.56 -14.64 29.90
C GLU A 467 22.60 -15.94 30.72
N LEU A 468 22.35 -17.08 30.07
CA LEU A 468 22.44 -18.40 30.71
C LEU A 468 23.87 -18.72 31.13
N ALA A 469 24.88 -18.37 30.31
CA ALA A 469 26.28 -18.54 30.68
C ALA A 469 26.65 -17.70 31.91
N ALA A 470 26.17 -16.46 31.98
CA ALA A 470 26.38 -15.59 33.14
C ALA A 470 25.74 -16.16 34.41
N LYS A 471 24.50 -16.70 34.32
CA LYS A 471 23.83 -17.38 35.44
C LYS A 471 24.59 -18.64 35.87
N LEU A 472 25.01 -19.46 34.92
CA LEU A 472 25.80 -20.66 35.19
C LEU A 472 27.14 -20.32 35.84
N LYS A 473 27.85 -19.29 35.38
CA LYS A 473 29.09 -18.82 36.01
C LYS A 473 28.86 -18.34 37.44
N LYS A 474 27.72 -17.70 37.71
CA LYS A 474 27.35 -17.27 39.08
C LYS A 474 27.03 -18.47 39.99
N TRP A 475 26.37 -19.50 39.47
CA TRP A 475 26.00 -20.69 40.25
C TRP A 475 27.15 -21.67 40.43
N PHE A 476 28.01 -21.79 39.41
CA PHE A 476 29.11 -22.74 39.32
C PHE A 476 30.36 -22.02 38.80
N PRO A 477 31.07 -21.26 39.66
CA PRO A 477 32.28 -20.55 39.28
C PRO A 477 33.41 -21.54 38.98
N GLY A 478 33.96 -21.49 37.76
CA GLY A 478 35.06 -22.36 37.32
C GLY A 478 36.46 -21.93 37.78
N ASP A 479 36.54 -20.92 38.66
CA ASP A 479 37.79 -20.24 39.02
C ASP A 479 38.68 -21.06 39.99
N THR A 480 38.22 -22.25 40.43
CA THR A 480 38.93 -23.14 41.37
C THR A 480 39.66 -24.31 40.69
N ASN A 481 39.87 -24.28 39.38
CA ASN A 481 40.43 -25.38 38.56
C ASN A 481 39.62 -26.69 38.57
N ALA A 482 38.45 -26.73 39.21
CA ALA A 482 37.63 -27.94 39.30
C ALA A 482 36.82 -28.23 38.03
N TYR A 483 36.51 -27.22 37.22
CA TYR A 483 35.77 -27.30 35.94
C TYR A 483 35.88 -25.95 35.22
N THR A 484 35.52 -25.87 33.94
CA THR A 484 35.60 -24.60 33.18
C THR A 484 34.48 -23.63 33.56
N ASN A 485 34.70 -22.34 33.37
CA ASN A 485 33.59 -21.39 33.34
C ASN A 485 32.62 -21.73 32.20
N ALA A 486 31.35 -21.33 32.35
CA ALA A 486 30.33 -21.55 31.33
C ALA A 486 30.68 -20.82 30.03
N GLN A 487 30.64 -21.54 28.91
CA GLN A 487 31.02 -21.06 27.59
C GLN A 487 29.85 -21.20 26.62
N VAL A 488 29.69 -20.20 25.75
CA VAL A 488 28.67 -20.20 24.70
C VAL A 488 29.29 -20.74 23.42
N TYR A 489 28.61 -21.71 22.83
CA TYR A 489 28.99 -22.32 21.57
C TYR A 489 27.85 -22.22 20.58
N LEU A 490 28.25 -22.16 19.32
CA LEU A 490 27.35 -22.40 18.24
C LEU A 490 27.07 -23.91 18.11
N GLN A 491 25.80 -24.26 18.13
CA GLN A 491 25.31 -25.61 17.90
C GLN A 491 25.16 -25.83 16.39
N LYS A 492 25.98 -26.76 15.87
CA LYS A 492 25.98 -27.16 14.46
C LYS A 492 24.83 -28.09 14.14
#